data_AF-A0A4S5BUG1-F1
#
_entry.id   AF-A0A4S5BUG1-F1
#
_cell.length_a   1.000
_cell.length_b   1.000
_cell.length_c   1.000
_cell.angle_alpha   90.00
_cell.angle_beta   90.00
_cell.angle_gamma   90.00
#
_symmetry.space_group_name_H-M   'P 1'
#
loop_
_entity.id
_entity.type
_entity.pdbx_description
1 polymer ?
#
loop_
_entity_poly.entity_id
_entity_poly.type
_entity_poly.pdbx_seq_one_letter_code
_entity_poly.pdbx_strand_id
1 'polypeptide(L)' 'GAIVEAGATVRDSVIGRDAVIGPGVVLDGVVVGDGAVIERGNELRAGARVFPGAVLTAGAVRFSSDRT' A
#
# COMPACT_ATOMS: atom_id res chain seq x y z
N GLY A 1 -10.20 -6.55 10.35
CA GLY A 1 -8.73 -6.59 10.49
C GLY A 1 -8.11 -6.27 9.15
N ALA A 2 -6.84 -5.87 9.06
CA ALA A 2 -6.23 -5.57 7.75
C ALA A 2 -5.97 -6.84 6.93
N ILE A 3 -6.03 -6.73 5.62
CA ILE A 3 -5.67 -7.80 4.67
C ILE A 3 -4.37 -7.40 3.98
N VAL A 4 -3.38 -8.29 4.02
CA VAL A 4 -2.11 -8.14 3.31
C VAL A 4 -1.95 -9.33 2.38
N GLU A 5 -2.07 -9.10 1.08
CA GLU A 5 -2.06 -10.16 0.08
C GLU A 5 -0.64 -10.66 -0.24
N ALA A 6 -0.57 -11.78 -0.97
CA ALA A 6 0.68 -12.47 -1.25
C ALA A 6 1.73 -11.57 -1.91
N GLY A 7 2.97 -11.64 -1.41
CA GLY A 7 4.10 -10.87 -1.91
C GLY A 7 4.09 -9.38 -1.57
N ALA A 8 3.07 -8.87 -0.88
CA ALA A 8 3.13 -7.53 -0.32
C ALA A 8 4.19 -7.45 0.79
N THR A 9 4.90 -6.33 0.86
CA THR A 9 5.90 -6.05 1.89
C THR A 9 5.47 -4.83 2.68
N VAL A 10 5.43 -4.95 4.01
CA VAL A 10 5.07 -3.86 4.92
C VAL A 10 6.20 -3.70 5.93
N ARG A 11 6.92 -2.58 5.86
CA ARG A 11 8.04 -2.25 6.74
C ARG A 11 7.84 -0.88 7.38
N ASP A 12 8.10 -0.78 8.67
CA ASP A 12 8.03 0.47 9.45
C ASP A 12 6.73 1.27 9.21
N SER A 13 5.63 0.56 8.99
CA SER A 13 4.37 1.12 8.51
C SER A 13 3.21 0.77 9.45
N VAL A 14 2.17 1.60 9.42
CA VAL A 14 0.93 1.40 10.17
C VAL A 14 -0.20 1.11 9.19
N ILE A 15 -0.93 0.02 9.43
CA ILE A 15 -2.06 -0.40 8.61
C ILE A 15 -3.35 -0.31 9.42
N GLY A 16 -4.26 0.54 8.97
CA GLY A 16 -5.58 0.75 9.55
C GLY A 16 -6.48 -0.47 9.44
N ARG A 17 -7.58 -0.43 10.19
CA ARG A 17 -8.57 -1.50 10.21
C ARG A 17 -9.21 -1.65 8.83
N ASP A 18 -9.40 -2.88 8.39
CA ASP A 18 -10.10 -3.24 7.14
C ASP A 18 -9.45 -2.66 5.87
N ALA A 19 -8.22 -2.14 5.98
CA ALA A 19 -7.42 -1.78 4.83
C ALA A 19 -6.99 -3.05 4.08
N VAL A 20 -6.88 -2.94 2.75
CA VAL A 20 -6.50 -4.01 1.84
C VAL A 20 -5.24 -3.62 1.09
N ILE A 21 -4.17 -4.39 1.31
CA ILE A 21 -2.89 -4.23 0.64
C ILE A 21 -2.78 -5.33 -0.42
N GLY A 22 -2.91 -4.93 -1.68
CA GLY A 22 -2.91 -5.82 -2.85
C GLY A 22 -1.57 -6.53 -3.08
N PRO A 23 -1.51 -7.49 -4.02
CA PRO A 23 -0.38 -8.38 -4.17
C PRO A 23 0.84 -7.61 -4.68
N GLY A 24 2.00 -7.90 -4.10
CA GLY A 24 3.27 -7.28 -4.49
C GLY A 24 3.39 -5.78 -4.19
N VAL A 25 2.46 -5.19 -3.42
CA VAL A 25 2.56 -3.80 -2.97
C VAL A 25 3.73 -3.66 -1.99
N VAL A 26 4.47 -2.57 -2.08
CA VAL A 26 5.58 -2.26 -1.17
C VAL A 26 5.26 -1.01 -0.36
N LEU A 27 5.23 -1.15 0.96
CA LEU A 27 5.03 -0.08 1.92
C LEU A 27 6.25 0.05 2.83
N ASP A 28 6.81 1.26 2.89
CA ASP A 28 8.01 1.57 3.65
C ASP A 28 7.89 2.93 4.35
N GLY A 29 7.66 2.92 5.66
CA GLY A 29 7.41 4.15 6.42
C GLY A 29 6.07 4.80 6.11
N VAL A 30 5.02 4.02 5.83
CA VAL A 30 3.71 4.50 5.34
C VAL A 30 2.64 4.40 6.42
N VAL A 31 1.70 5.33 6.43
CA VAL A 31 0.45 5.21 7.22
C VAL A 31 -0.73 4.99 6.27
N VAL A 32 -1.41 3.86 6.43
CA VAL A 32 -2.62 3.52 5.67
C VAL A 32 -3.83 3.62 6.58
N GLY A 33 -4.77 4.50 6.24
CA GLY A 33 -6.01 4.70 6.98
C GLY A 33 -6.99 3.54 6.86
N ASP A 34 -7.98 3.52 7.76
CA ASP A 34 -9.01 2.48 7.82
C ASP A 34 -9.77 2.34 6.50
N GLY A 35 -10.02 1.10 6.06
CA GLY A 35 -10.76 0.78 4.84
C GLY A 35 -10.09 1.22 3.53
N ALA A 36 -8.84 1.69 3.56
CA ALA A 36 -8.13 2.05 2.34
C ALA A 36 -7.76 0.81 1.51
N VAL A 37 -7.78 0.94 0.19
CA VAL A 37 -7.43 -0.13 -0.75
C VAL A 37 -6.23 0.31 -1.58
N ILE A 38 -5.18 -0.49 -1.58
CA ILE A 38 -4.00 -0.27 -2.41
C ILE A 38 -3.87 -1.45 -3.36
N GLU A 39 -4.19 -1.25 -4.64
CA GLU A 39 -4.10 -2.33 -5.63
C GLU A 39 -2.64 -2.65 -5.99
N ARG A 40 -2.45 -3.77 -6.68
CA ARG A 40 -1.14 -4.30 -7.10
C ARG A 40 -0.23 -3.26 -7.76
N GLY A 41 1.07 -3.47 -7.62
CA GLY A 41 2.10 -2.71 -8.34
C GLY A 41 2.39 -1.32 -7.77
N ASN A 42 1.68 -0.91 -6.72
CA ASN A 42 1.96 0.31 -5.98
C ASN A 42 3.20 0.17 -5.07
N GLU A 43 3.93 1.27 -4.95
CA GLU A 43 5.15 1.42 -4.17
C GLU A 43 5.07 2.74 -3.39
N LEU A 44 4.80 2.67 -2.09
CA LEU A 44 4.65 3.84 -1.24
C LEU A 44 5.82 3.88 -0.26
N ARG A 45 6.47 5.05 -0.18
CA ARG A 45 7.70 5.24 0.59
C ARG A 45 7.71 6.63 1.24
N ALA A 46 8.75 6.90 2.02
CA ALA A 46 9.11 8.25 2.49
C ALA A 46 8.00 8.98 3.27
N GLY A 47 7.29 8.29 4.16
CA GLY A 47 6.29 8.94 5.02
C GLY A 47 4.93 9.18 4.36
N ALA A 48 4.67 8.57 3.19
CA ALA A 48 3.40 8.69 2.50
C ALA A 48 2.20 8.32 3.40
N ARG A 49 1.07 9.00 3.19
CA ARG A 49 -0.17 8.76 3.94
C ARG A 49 -1.32 8.49 2.99
N VAL A 50 -2.00 7.36 3.19
CA VAL A 50 -3.22 6.99 2.47
C VAL A 50 -4.39 7.24 3.41
N PHE A 51 -5.33 8.08 2.98
CA PHE A 51 -6.47 8.45 3.82
C PHE A 51 -7.48 7.30 3.96
N PRO A 52 -8.24 7.26 5.06
CA PRO A 52 -9.29 6.27 5.24
C PRO A 52 -10.24 6.22 4.02
N GLY A 53 -10.56 5.01 3.57
CA GLY A 53 -11.41 4.76 2.41
C GLY A 53 -10.83 5.15 1.05
N ALA A 54 -9.59 5.64 0.98
CA ALA A 54 -8.96 5.97 -0.30
C ALA A 54 -8.62 4.70 -1.10
N VAL A 55 -8.74 4.79 -2.42
CA VAL A 55 -8.38 3.72 -3.35
C VAL A 55 -7.21 4.16 -4.22
N LEU A 56 -6.09 3.47 -4.11
CA LEU A 56 -4.99 3.57 -5.06
C LEU A 56 -5.14 2.46 -6.09
N THR A 57 -5.50 2.83 -7.31
CA THR A 57 -5.61 1.89 -8.43
C THR A 57 -4.23 1.31 -8.78
N ALA A 58 -4.23 0.20 -9.52
CA ALA A 58 -3.02 -0.54 -9.82
C ALA A 58 -1.94 0.36 -10.45
N GLY A 59 -0.78 0.42 -9.80
CA GLY A 59 0.37 1.20 -10.27
C GLY A 59 0.24 2.73 -10.18
N ALA A 60 -0.74 3.25 -9.43
CA ALA A 60 -0.95 4.70 -9.26
C ALA A 60 0.28 5.45 -8.71
N VAL A 61 1.05 4.81 -7.82
CA VAL A 61 2.28 5.37 -7.25
C VAL A 61 3.37 4.31 -7.33
N ARG A 62 4.48 4.63 -8.00
CA ARG A 62 5.65 3.74 -8.12
C ARG A 62 6.92 4.56 -8.28
N PHE A 63 8.01 4.10 -7.65
CA PHE A 63 9.30 4.78 -7.70
C PHE A 63 10.34 4.01 -8.53
N SER A 64 10.28 2.67 -8.54
CA SER A 64 11.13 1.86 -9.43
C SER A 64 10.74 2.06 -10.90
N SER A 65 11.73 2.19 -11.77
CA SER A 65 11.55 2.38 -13.21
C SER A 65 11.62 1.09 -14.04
N ASP A 66 12.00 -0.04 -13.45
CA ASP A 66 12.58 -1.19 -14.17
C ASP A 66 11.76 -2.49 -14.09
N ARG A 67 10.49 -2.44 -13.71
CA ARG A 67 9.66 -3.65 -13.60
C ARG A 67 8.51 -3.61 -14.61
N THR A 68 8.74 -4.25 -15.75
CA THR A 68 7.74 -4.63 -16.76
C THR A 68 6.91 -5.83 -16.29
#